data_AF-A0A940RSG1-F1
#
_entry.id   AF-A0A940RSG1-F1
#
_cell.length_a   1.000
_cell.length_b   1.000
_cell.length_c   1.000
_cell.angle_alpha   90.00
_cell.angle_beta   90.00
_cell.angle_gamma   90.00
#
_symmetry.space_group_name_H-M   'P 1'
#
loop_
_entity.id
_entity.type
_entity.pdbx_description
1 polymer ?
#
loop_
_entity_poly.entity_id
_entity_poly.type
_entity_poly.pdbx_seq_one_letter_code
_entity_poly.pdbx_strand_id
1 'polypeptide(L)'
;MKTDRLKGHMLSNAKEIERLRTRIGEAVKHRDKGPKEKVAWEAACREFHERYDALAFPGGYSDALVRVASGDAAAIEAALCFLELRPRFFRSGYIYKDIFRKIKRAQLSERQASRLAQVQKDNEAYRAGSGGGPN
;
A
#
# COMPACT_ATOMS: atom_id res chain seq x y z
N MET A 1 -15.95 8.37 -12.72
CA MET A 1 -15.89 6.93 -13.08
C MET A 1 -14.49 6.28 -13.06
N LYS A 2 -13.34 7.00 -13.11
CA LYS A 2 -12.01 6.35 -13.03
C LYS A 2 -11.54 6.01 -11.60
N THR A 3 -11.85 6.86 -10.63
CA THR A 3 -11.41 6.74 -9.21
C THR A 3 -11.96 5.50 -8.50
N ASP A 4 -13.26 5.19 -8.64
CA ASP A 4 -13.87 4.05 -7.92
C ASP A 4 -13.32 2.71 -8.39
N ARG A 5 -13.05 2.57 -9.70
CA ARG A 5 -12.41 1.38 -10.26
C ARG A 5 -10.98 1.22 -9.73
N LEU A 6 -10.22 2.32 -9.66
CA LEU A 6 -8.87 2.33 -9.10
C LEU A 6 -8.86 1.93 -7.63
N LYS A 7 -9.82 2.46 -6.86
CA LYS A 7 -10.03 2.11 -5.46
C LYS A 7 -10.38 0.62 -5.29
N GLY A 8 -11.31 0.11 -6.08
CA GLY A 8 -11.66 -1.32 -6.09
C GLY A 8 -10.45 -2.22 -6.39
N HIS A 9 -9.63 -1.82 -7.36
CA HIS A 9 -8.38 -2.53 -7.69
C HIS A 9 -7.40 -2.54 -6.51
N MET A 10 -7.18 -1.42 -5.84
CA MET A 10 -6.30 -1.35 -4.64
C MET A 10 -6.78 -2.27 -3.51
N LEU A 11 -8.09 -2.34 -3.27
CA LEU A 11 -8.66 -3.24 -2.27
C LEU A 11 -8.47 -4.71 -2.65
N SER A 12 -8.60 -5.04 -3.94
CA SER A 12 -8.30 -6.39 -4.43
C SER A 12 -6.83 -6.74 -4.27
N ASN A 13 -5.92 -5.80 -4.57
CA ASN A 13 -4.49 -6.00 -4.40
C ASN A 13 -4.12 -6.22 -2.93
N ALA A 14 -4.72 -5.44 -2.02
CA ALA A 14 -4.51 -5.61 -0.58
C ALA A 14 -4.88 -7.03 -0.11
N LYS A 15 -6.02 -7.56 -0.58
CA LYS A 15 -6.43 -8.95 -0.31
C LYS A 15 -5.43 -9.96 -0.86
N GLU A 16 -4.90 -9.71 -2.05
CA GLU A 16 -3.91 -10.62 -2.66
C GLU A 16 -2.57 -10.62 -1.90
N ILE A 17 -2.10 -9.45 -1.42
CA ILE A 17 -0.91 -9.36 -0.57
C ILE A 17 -1.11 -10.17 0.71
N GLU A 18 -2.27 -10.04 1.36
CA GLU A 18 -2.56 -10.81 2.58
C GLU A 18 -2.71 -12.31 2.31
N ARG A 19 -3.24 -12.72 1.14
CA ARG A 19 -3.27 -14.13 0.73
C ARG A 19 -1.85 -14.70 0.57
N LEU A 20 -0.98 -13.98 -0.14
CA LEU A 20 0.41 -14.39 -0.35
C LEU A 20 1.18 -14.45 0.97
N ARG A 21 0.98 -13.45 1.84
CA ARG A 21 1.57 -13.43 3.19
C ARG A 21 1.10 -14.59 4.05
N THR A 22 -0.20 -14.90 4.02
CA THR A 22 -0.78 -16.04 4.73
C THR A 22 -0.14 -17.34 4.26
N ARG A 23 0.03 -17.51 2.94
CA ARG A 23 0.71 -18.68 2.37
C ARG A 23 2.15 -18.84 2.85
N ILE A 24 2.92 -17.75 2.95
CA ILE A 24 4.26 -17.79 3.58
C ILE A 24 4.15 -18.23 5.04
N GLY A 25 3.21 -17.63 5.78
CA GLY A 25 2.96 -17.94 7.19
C GLY A 25 2.55 -19.39 7.44
N GLU A 26 1.89 -20.05 6.48
CA GLU A 26 1.60 -21.49 6.57
C GLU A 26 2.81 -22.33 6.17
N ALA A 27 3.49 -22.01 5.07
CA ALA A 27 4.63 -22.79 4.59
C ALA A 27 5.80 -22.78 5.58
N VAL A 28 6.04 -21.66 6.28
CA VAL A 28 7.12 -21.53 7.25
C VAL A 28 6.96 -22.48 8.44
N LYS A 29 5.74 -22.85 8.84
CA LYS A 29 5.45 -23.80 9.93
C LYS A 29 5.92 -25.23 9.62
N HIS A 30 6.19 -25.52 8.36
CA HIS A 30 6.50 -26.87 7.88
C HIS A 30 7.84 -26.96 7.18
N ARG A 31 8.53 -25.83 6.94
CA ARG A 31 9.77 -25.76 6.16
C ARG A 31 10.88 -26.71 6.63
N ASP A 32 10.90 -27.03 7.92
CA ASP A 32 11.95 -27.84 8.55
C ASP A 32 11.61 -29.35 8.53
N LYS A 33 10.46 -29.77 7.97
CA LYS A 33 10.05 -31.17 7.85
C LYS A 33 10.82 -31.94 6.76
N GLY A 34 11.39 -31.24 5.79
CA GLY A 34 12.12 -31.86 4.69
C GLY A 34 12.44 -30.91 3.53
N PRO A 35 13.20 -31.39 2.53
CA PRO A 35 13.59 -30.58 1.39
C PRO A 35 12.41 -30.05 0.57
N LYS A 36 11.31 -30.81 0.47
CA LYS A 36 10.13 -30.41 -0.30
C LYS A 36 9.43 -29.21 0.34
N GLU A 37 9.26 -29.23 1.66
CA GLU A 37 8.63 -28.17 2.42
C GLU A 37 9.47 -26.90 2.43
N LYS A 38 10.81 -27.06 2.50
CA LYS A 38 11.74 -25.94 2.33
C LYS A 38 11.56 -25.26 0.97
N VAL A 39 11.55 -26.03 -0.13
CA VAL A 39 11.32 -25.51 -1.49
C VAL A 39 9.96 -24.83 -1.61
N ALA A 40 8.91 -25.39 -0.99
CA ALA A 40 7.58 -24.79 -1.00
C ALA A 40 7.54 -23.42 -0.29
N TRP A 41 8.23 -23.31 0.84
CA TRP A 41 8.38 -22.03 1.56
C TRP A 41 9.19 -21.01 0.76
N GLU A 42 10.33 -21.41 0.17
CA GLU A 42 11.14 -20.54 -0.69
C GLU A 42 10.34 -20.04 -1.91
N ALA A 43 9.55 -20.91 -2.54
CA ALA A 43 8.69 -20.54 -3.65
C ALA A 43 7.61 -19.54 -3.24
N ALA A 44 7.00 -19.71 -2.06
CA ALA A 44 6.01 -18.75 -1.52
C ALA A 44 6.64 -17.38 -1.22
N CYS A 45 7.86 -17.36 -0.66
CA CYS A 45 8.62 -16.14 -0.43
C CYS A 45 8.95 -15.44 -1.76
N ARG A 46 9.44 -16.18 -2.75
CA ARG A 46 9.78 -15.65 -4.08
C ARG A 46 8.55 -15.01 -4.75
N GLU A 47 7.42 -15.72 -4.80
CA GLU A 47 6.19 -15.19 -5.41
C GLU A 47 5.71 -13.91 -4.72
N PHE A 48 5.78 -13.85 -3.38
CA PHE A 48 5.43 -12.64 -2.64
C PHE A 48 6.32 -11.48 -3.05
N HIS A 49 7.65 -11.66 -3.04
CA HIS A 49 8.58 -10.57 -3.35
C HIS A 49 8.48 -10.09 -4.80
N GLU A 50 8.29 -10.99 -5.76
CA GLU A 50 8.12 -10.65 -7.18
C GLU A 50 6.85 -9.83 -7.43
N ARG A 51 5.76 -10.14 -6.72
CA ARG A 51 4.45 -9.50 -6.95
C ARG A 51 4.18 -8.30 -6.06
N TYR A 52 4.88 -8.20 -4.93
CA TYR A 52 4.57 -7.22 -3.89
C TYR A 52 4.59 -5.79 -4.41
N ASP A 53 5.62 -5.41 -5.18
CA ASP A 53 5.78 -4.04 -5.67
C ASP A 53 4.58 -3.58 -6.51
N ALA A 54 4.19 -4.39 -7.50
CA ALA A 54 3.06 -4.12 -8.39
C ALA A 54 1.70 -4.13 -7.68
N LEU A 55 1.56 -4.95 -6.63
CA LEU A 55 0.33 -5.01 -5.84
C LEU A 55 0.22 -3.84 -4.86
N ALA A 56 1.32 -3.46 -4.21
CA ALA A 56 1.36 -2.49 -3.12
C ALA A 56 0.95 -1.08 -3.56
N PHE A 57 1.22 -0.72 -4.82
CA PHE A 57 0.80 0.54 -5.41
C PHE A 57 0.54 0.39 -6.90
N PRO A 58 -0.53 0.97 -7.48
CA PRO A 58 -0.77 0.90 -8.92
C PRO A 58 0.42 1.39 -9.76
N GLY A 59 0.93 0.51 -10.60
CA GLY A 59 2.12 0.78 -11.42
C GLY A 59 3.44 0.66 -10.65
N GLY A 60 3.47 -0.06 -9.53
CA GLY A 60 4.69 -0.34 -8.75
C GLY A 60 5.00 0.75 -7.71
N TYR A 61 5.43 0.33 -6.52
CA TYR A 61 5.75 1.24 -5.42
C TYR A 61 7.16 1.82 -5.53
N SER A 62 8.11 1.06 -6.08
CA SER A 62 9.54 1.40 -6.13
C SER A 62 9.79 2.81 -6.70
N ASP A 63 9.10 3.16 -7.80
CA ASP A 63 9.19 4.49 -8.43
C ASP A 63 7.98 5.39 -8.15
N ALA A 64 7.01 4.95 -7.34
CA ALA A 64 5.79 5.72 -7.07
C ALA A 64 6.10 7.08 -6.44
N LEU A 65 7.01 7.12 -5.46
CA LEU A 65 7.34 8.36 -4.75
C LEU A 65 8.01 9.39 -5.65
N VAL A 66 8.81 8.95 -6.63
CA VAL A 66 9.45 9.81 -7.63
C VAL A 66 8.38 10.39 -8.56
N ARG A 67 7.48 9.55 -9.08
CA ARG A 67 6.38 9.98 -9.96
C ARG A 67 5.41 10.93 -9.28
N VAL A 68 5.06 10.69 -8.03
CA VAL A 68 4.24 11.62 -7.23
C VAL A 68 4.95 12.95 -7.08
N ALA A 69 6.25 12.95 -6.77
CA ALA A 69 7.03 14.18 -6.61
C ALA A 69 7.20 14.95 -7.93
N SER A 70 7.28 14.26 -9.07
CA SER A 70 7.41 14.87 -10.39
C SER A 70 6.09 15.40 -10.95
N GLY A 71 4.96 15.25 -10.24
CA GLY A 71 3.67 15.74 -10.71
C GLY A 71 2.94 14.80 -11.67
N ASP A 72 3.33 13.53 -11.76
CA ASP A 72 2.65 12.57 -12.65
C ASP A 72 1.18 12.43 -12.27
N ALA A 73 0.28 12.75 -13.20
CA ALA A 73 -1.16 12.82 -12.91
C ALA A 73 -1.75 11.48 -12.47
N ALA A 74 -1.26 10.36 -13.05
CA ALA A 74 -1.71 9.02 -12.69
C ALA A 74 -1.22 8.62 -11.29
N ALA A 75 0.05 8.90 -10.98
CA ALA A 75 0.62 8.63 -9.66
C ALA A 75 -0.01 9.50 -8.57
N ILE A 76 -0.30 10.78 -8.83
CA ILE A 76 -1.03 11.64 -7.90
C ILE A 76 -2.43 11.09 -7.62
N GLU A 77 -3.17 10.70 -8.65
CA GLU A 77 -4.51 10.14 -8.46
C GLU A 77 -4.47 8.83 -7.67
N ALA A 78 -3.52 7.95 -7.96
CA ALA A 78 -3.30 6.72 -7.20
C ALA A 78 -2.88 7.01 -5.75
N ALA A 79 -2.01 7.99 -5.52
CA ALA A 79 -1.62 8.41 -4.18
C ALA A 79 -2.81 8.92 -3.37
N LEU A 80 -3.65 9.79 -3.93
CA LEU A 80 -4.87 10.26 -3.26
C LEU A 80 -5.82 9.11 -2.96
N CYS A 81 -6.08 8.23 -3.93
CA CYS A 81 -6.95 7.07 -3.71
C CYS A 81 -6.41 6.15 -2.62
N PHE A 82 -5.10 5.91 -2.57
CA PHE A 82 -4.46 5.09 -1.55
C PHE A 82 -4.61 5.71 -0.17
N LEU A 83 -4.38 7.03 -0.06
CA LEU A 83 -4.52 7.76 1.21
C LEU A 83 -5.97 7.82 1.70
N GLU A 84 -6.93 7.96 0.79
CA GLU A 84 -8.36 7.95 1.11
C GLU A 84 -8.83 6.57 1.57
N LEU A 85 -8.37 5.50 0.92
CA LEU A 85 -8.79 4.13 1.25
C LEU A 85 -8.09 3.56 2.48
N ARG A 86 -6.83 3.95 2.73
CA ARG A 86 -5.95 3.38 3.76
C ARG A 86 -5.97 1.83 3.75
N PRO A 87 -5.65 1.18 2.61
CA PRO A 87 -5.74 -0.26 2.50
C PRO A 87 -4.88 -0.95 3.57
N ARG A 88 -5.40 -2.02 4.16
CA ARG A 88 -4.77 -2.75 5.26
C ARG A 88 -4.03 -3.97 4.71
N PHE A 89 -2.70 -3.88 4.62
CA PHE A 89 -1.83 -5.00 4.28
C PHE A 89 -0.42 -4.77 4.84
N PHE A 90 0.46 -5.77 4.73
CA PHE A 90 1.85 -5.67 5.18
C PHE A 90 2.57 -4.40 4.68
N ARG A 91 3.10 -3.60 5.62
CA ARG A 91 3.81 -2.31 5.41
C ARG A 91 2.96 -1.16 4.82
N SER A 92 1.65 -1.33 4.65
CA SER A 92 0.79 -0.27 4.07
C SER A 92 0.79 1.03 4.88
N GLY A 93 1.01 0.97 6.20
CA GLY A 93 1.18 2.14 7.05
C GLY A 93 2.47 2.94 6.79
N TYR A 94 3.57 2.27 6.42
CA TYR A 94 4.80 2.96 6.00
C TYR A 94 4.61 3.61 4.64
N ILE A 95 4.03 2.87 3.69
CA ILE A 95 3.66 3.37 2.37
C ILE A 95 2.77 4.61 2.49
N TYR A 96 1.75 4.56 3.35
CA TYR A 96 0.89 5.71 3.64
C TYR A 96 1.69 6.93 4.11
N LYS A 97 2.58 6.75 5.10
CA LYS A 97 3.40 7.86 5.64
C LYS A 97 4.30 8.48 4.57
N ASP A 98 4.90 7.67 3.71
CA ASP A 98 5.82 8.15 2.68
C ASP A 98 5.08 8.85 1.54
N ILE A 99 3.97 8.27 1.05
CA ILE A 99 3.10 8.90 0.05
C ILE A 99 2.57 10.24 0.58
N PHE A 100 2.04 10.25 1.81
CA PHE A 100 1.50 11.47 2.43
C PHE A 100 2.53 12.59 2.54
N ARG A 101 3.79 12.25 2.85
CA ARG A 101 4.89 13.21 2.91
C ARG A 101 5.23 13.78 1.52
N LYS A 102 5.25 12.93 0.49
CA LYS A 102 5.62 13.34 -0.88
C LYS A 102 4.53 14.14 -1.57
N ILE A 103 3.26 13.70 -1.46
CA ILE A 103 2.15 14.37 -2.14
C ILE A 103 1.92 15.80 -1.66
N LYS A 104 2.24 16.10 -0.38
CA LYS A 104 2.20 17.47 0.16
C LYS A 104 3.12 18.46 -0.56
N ARG A 105 4.13 17.98 -1.29
CA ARG A 105 5.09 18.79 -2.05
C ARG A 105 4.82 18.79 -3.55
N ALA A 106 3.87 17.99 -4.02
CA ALA A 106 3.52 17.89 -5.43
C ALA A 106 2.64 19.08 -5.84
N GLN A 107 2.67 19.44 -7.12
CA GLN A 107 1.72 20.39 -7.68
C GLN A 107 0.35 19.70 -7.79
N LEU A 108 -0.64 20.19 -7.05
CA LEU A 108 -1.99 19.63 -7.02
C LEU A 108 -2.97 20.64 -7.60
N SER A 109 -3.92 20.15 -8.40
CA SER A 109 -5.12 20.94 -8.73
C SER A 109 -5.93 21.26 -7.47
N GLU A 110 -6.78 22.28 -7.52
CA GLU A 110 -7.65 22.68 -6.40
C GLU A 110 -8.49 21.50 -5.87
N ARG A 111 -9.00 20.66 -6.79
CA ARG A 111 -9.75 19.46 -6.44
C ARG A 111 -8.90 18.43 -5.69
N GLN A 112 -7.66 18.21 -6.13
CA GLN A 112 -6.73 17.28 -5.48
C GLN A 112 -6.27 17.80 -4.12
N ALA A 113 -6.00 19.10 -4.01
CA ALA A 113 -5.67 19.76 -2.75
C ALA A 113 -6.82 19.64 -1.74
N SER A 114 -8.06 19.83 -2.19
CA SER A 114 -9.26 19.65 -1.35
C SER A 114 -9.40 18.22 -0.81
N ARG A 115 -9.14 17.21 -1.66
CA ARG A 115 -9.11 15.80 -1.24
C ARG A 115 -8.02 15.53 -0.22
N LEU A 116 -6.81 16.04 -0.47
CA LEU A 116 -5.70 15.90 0.47
C LEU A 116 -5.98 16.58 1.81
N ALA A 117 -6.64 17.74 1.81
CA ALA A 117 -7.05 18.42 3.04
C ALA A 117 -8.05 17.57 3.85
N GLN A 118 -8.99 16.88 3.19
CA GLN A 118 -9.88 15.95 3.88
C GLN A 118 -9.12 14.78 4.50
N VAL A 119 -8.19 14.17 3.75
CA VAL A 119 -7.31 13.11 4.27
C VAL A 119 -6.51 13.57 5.49
N GLN A 120 -6.04 14.82 5.51
CA GLN A 120 -5.33 15.39 6.66
C GLN A 120 -6.21 15.43 7.91
N LYS A 121 -7.43 15.95 7.78
CA LYS A 121 -8.42 15.99 8.88
C LYS A 121 -8.74 14.59 9.40
N ASP A 122 -8.99 13.63 8.50
CA ASP A 122 -9.30 12.24 8.87
C ASP A 122 -8.11 11.58 9.60
N ASN A 123 -6.89 11.87 9.17
CA ASN A 123 -5.69 11.38 9.82
C ASN A 123 -5.46 12.00 11.21
N GLU A 124 -5.74 13.29 11.38
CA GLU A 124 -5.68 13.97 12.68
C GLU A 124 -6.72 13.39 13.64
N ALA A 125 -7.97 13.22 13.19
CA ALA A 125 -9.02 12.57 13.96
C ALA A 125 -8.64 11.13 14.36
N TYR A 126 -8.07 10.35 13.43
CA TYR A 126 -7.55 9.02 13.71
C TYR A 126 -6.47 9.05 14.80
N ARG A 127 -5.54 10.01 14.76
CA ARG A 127 -4.47 10.15 15.77
C ARG A 127 -5.00 10.62 17.13
N ALA A 128 -6.01 11.49 17.15
CA ALA A 128 -6.62 12.00 18.38
C ALA A 128 -7.50 10.95 19.07
N GLY A 129 -8.25 10.15 18.31
CA GLY A 129 -9.03 9.03 18.83
C GLY A 129 -8.18 7.80 19.19
N SER A 130 -7.02 7.65 18.57
CA SER A 130 -6.01 6.64 18.94
C SER A 130 -5.08 7.20 20.01
N GLY A 131 -5.59 7.47 21.21
CA GLY A 131 -4.75 7.83 22.35
C GLY A 131 -3.64 6.78 22.56
N GLY A 132 -2.40 7.11 22.22
CA GLY A 132 -1.19 6.40 22.60
C GLY A 132 -1.21 4.86 22.48
N GLY A 133 -1.16 4.32 21.26
CA GLY A 133 -0.68 2.94 21.08
C GLY A 133 0.86 2.93 21.05
N PRO A 134 1.56 2.34 22.03
CA PRO A 134 3.01 2.34 22.04
C PRO A 134 3.57 1.49 20.88
N ASN A 135 4.76 1.91 20.46
CA ASN A 135 5.66 1.21 19.54
C ASN A 135 5.99 -0.19 20.05
#